data_AF-A0A837G3K2-F1
#
_entry.id   AF-A0A837G3K2-F1
#
_cell.length_a   1.000
_cell.length_b   1.000
_cell.length_c   1.000
_cell.angle_alpha   90.00
_cell.angle_beta   90.00
_cell.angle_gamma   90.00
#
_symmetry.space_group_name_H-M   'P 1'
#
loop_
_entity.id
_entity.type
_entity.pdbx_description
1 polymer ?
#
loop_
_entity_poly.entity_id
_entity_poly.type
_entity_poly.pdbx_seq_one_letter_code
_entity_poly.pdbx_strand_id
1 'polypeptide(L)'
;MFPHLTGLGIHDPKQIERYSLRQEAHKDVLKIYFHKQKGELFAKSVKFKYPRQVKNVLVDSGSHKYKEVTEINRNLTLVIDELNKLTKPEKLAEVDVKQKILSDLRHLEKVVSSKITEIEADLEKLK
;
A
#
# COMPACT_ATOMS: atom_id res chain seq x y z
N MET A 1 -19.24 7.12 -10.71
CA MET A 1 -19.49 7.24 -9.26
C MET A 1 -18.66 6.17 -8.55
N PHE A 2 -18.16 6.43 -7.34
CA PHE A 2 -17.19 5.57 -6.66
C PHE A 2 -17.70 5.13 -5.27
N PRO A 3 -18.74 4.28 -5.20
CA PRO A 3 -19.39 3.90 -3.95
C PRO A 3 -18.45 3.18 -2.97
N HIS A 4 -17.49 2.37 -3.43
CA HIS A 4 -16.59 1.65 -2.54
C HIS A 4 -15.54 2.58 -1.93
N LEU A 5 -15.04 3.55 -2.70
CA LEU A 5 -14.18 4.61 -2.18
C LEU A 5 -14.92 5.52 -1.19
N THR A 6 -16.18 5.87 -1.47
CA THR A 6 -17.02 6.61 -0.53
C THR A 6 -17.28 5.82 0.75
N GLY A 7 -17.49 4.50 0.65
CA GLY A 7 -17.62 3.61 1.81
C GLY A 7 -16.37 3.53 2.69
N LEU A 8 -15.19 3.87 2.14
CA LEU A 8 -13.93 4.01 2.90
C LEU A 8 -13.74 5.41 3.52
N GLY A 9 -14.73 6.30 3.40
CA GLY A 9 -14.65 7.69 3.85
C GLY A 9 -13.95 8.63 2.86
N ILE A 10 -13.73 8.19 1.61
CA ILE A 10 -13.15 9.03 0.55
C ILE A 10 -14.29 9.69 -0.23
N HIS A 11 -14.65 10.89 0.20
CA HIS A 11 -15.77 11.64 -0.37
C HIS A 11 -15.42 12.39 -1.66
N ASP A 12 -14.14 12.70 -1.90
CA ASP A 12 -13.66 13.32 -3.14
C ASP A 12 -12.58 12.45 -3.82
N PRO A 13 -12.99 11.47 -4.64
CA PRO A 13 -12.07 10.56 -5.31
C PRO A 13 -11.15 11.24 -6.34
N LYS A 14 -11.46 12.46 -6.80
CA LYS A 14 -10.61 13.21 -7.74
C LYS A 14 -9.33 13.72 -7.11
N GLN A 15 -9.29 13.85 -5.78
CA GLN A 15 -8.07 14.22 -5.07
C GLN A 15 -7.07 13.08 -4.98
N ILE A 16 -7.42 11.86 -5.38
CA ILE A 16 -6.49 10.73 -5.38
C ILE A 16 -5.45 10.93 -6.48
N GLU A 17 -4.18 10.98 -6.08
CA GLU A 17 -3.04 11.10 -7.01
C GLU A 17 -2.59 9.70 -7.45
N ARG A 18 -2.39 8.80 -6.49
CA ARG A 18 -1.92 7.44 -6.73
C ARG A 18 -2.27 6.53 -5.55
N TYR A 19 -2.18 5.22 -5.75
CA TYR A 19 -2.27 4.25 -4.68
C TYR A 19 -1.14 3.22 -4.76
N SER A 20 -0.88 2.53 -3.67
CA SER A 20 0.02 1.37 -3.63
C SER A 20 -0.65 0.23 -2.87
N LEU A 21 -0.56 -0.97 -3.42
CA LEU A 21 -1.00 -2.19 -2.77
C LEU A 21 0.22 -3.05 -2.46
N ARG A 22 0.34 -3.49 -1.20
CA ARG A 22 1.39 -4.42 -0.78
C ARG A 22 0.79 -5.56 0.02
N GLN A 23 1.28 -6.77 -0.18
CA GLN A 23 0.95 -7.89 0.68
C GLN A 23 1.96 -7.94 1.83
N GLU A 24 1.46 -7.91 3.06
CA GLU A 24 2.23 -8.05 4.30
C GLU A 24 1.72 -9.30 5.03
N ALA A 25 2.43 -10.43 4.88
CA ALA A 25 2.03 -11.76 5.36
C ALA A 25 0.60 -12.16 4.88
N HIS A 26 -0.35 -12.34 5.80
CA HIS A 26 -1.76 -12.68 5.52
C HIS A 26 -2.66 -11.43 5.41
N LYS A 27 -2.09 -10.26 5.14
CA LYS A 27 -2.84 -9.00 5.00
C LYS A 27 -2.44 -8.27 3.73
N ASP A 28 -3.41 -7.59 3.14
CA ASP A 28 -3.18 -6.61 2.09
C ASP A 28 -3.22 -5.21 2.69
N VAL A 29 -2.19 -4.43 2.42
CA VAL A 29 -2.06 -3.04 2.84
C VAL A 29 -2.23 -2.15 1.63
N LEU A 30 -3.37 -1.46 1.58
CA LEU A 30 -3.68 -0.44 0.59
C LEU A 30 -3.33 0.92 1.17
N LYS A 31 -2.46 1.67 0.48
CA LYS A 31 -2.16 3.06 0.81
C LYS A 31 -2.58 3.96 -0.35
N ILE A 32 -3.39 4.98 -0.06
CA ILE A 32 -3.89 5.94 -1.04
C ILE A 32 -3.25 7.29 -0.73
N TYR A 33 -2.68 7.92 -1.76
CA TYR A 33 -2.02 9.22 -1.69
C TYR A 33 -2.91 10.26 -2.38
N PHE A 34 -3.12 11.38 -1.70
CA PHE A 34 -3.90 12.50 -2.22
C PHE A 34 -2.99 13.61 -2.71
N HIS A 35 -3.47 14.39 -3.66
CA HIS A 35 -2.80 15.60 -4.12
C HIS A 35 -2.60 16.55 -2.94
N LYS A 36 -1.42 17.18 -2.91
CA LYS A 36 -1.07 18.19 -1.91
C LYS A 36 -1.96 19.42 -2.08
N GLN A 37 -2.68 19.81 -1.02
CA GLN A 37 -3.49 21.03 -1.07
C GLN A 37 -2.62 22.27 -0.89
N LYS A 38 -3.08 23.41 -1.44
CA LYS A 38 -2.35 24.68 -1.41
C LYS A 38 -2.14 25.11 0.05
N GLY A 39 -0.88 25.19 0.48
CA GLY A 39 -0.48 25.57 1.84
C GLY A 39 -0.14 24.40 2.77
N GLU A 40 -0.37 23.14 2.37
CA GLU A 40 0.11 21.99 3.14
C GLU A 40 1.62 21.79 2.90
N LEU A 41 2.35 21.24 3.88
CA LEU A 41 3.78 20.89 3.71
C LEU A 41 3.94 19.50 3.07
N PHE A 42 3.04 18.57 3.40
CA PHE A 42 3.08 17.18 2.97
C PHE A 42 1.76 16.75 2.33
N ALA A 43 1.82 15.83 1.37
CA ALA A 43 0.64 15.19 0.82
C ALA A 43 -0.02 14.26 1.85
N LYS A 44 -1.34 14.34 1.99
CA LYS A 44 -2.10 13.43 2.87
C LYS A 44 -2.12 12.02 2.28
N SER A 45 -2.14 11.02 3.16
CA SER A 45 -2.34 9.63 2.75
C SER A 45 -3.17 8.88 3.79
N VAL A 46 -3.93 7.90 3.32
CA VAL A 46 -4.69 6.97 4.17
C VAL A 46 -4.21 5.54 3.94
N LYS A 47 -4.29 4.73 4.99
CA LYS A 47 -3.84 3.33 4.98
C LYS A 47 -4.97 2.43 5.44
N PHE A 48 -5.28 1.42 4.65
CA PHE A 48 -6.26 0.38 4.95
C PHE A 48 -5.56 -0.97 4.99
N LYS A 49 -5.95 -1.81 5.96
CA LYS A 49 -5.44 -3.17 6.10
C LYS A 49 -6.61 -4.14 5.90
N TYR A 50 -6.46 -5.06 4.97
CA TYR A 50 -7.46 -6.08 4.66
C TYR A 50 -6.90 -7.45 5.02
N PRO A 51 -7.56 -8.22 5.91
CA PRO A 51 -7.16 -9.60 6.17
C PRO A 51 -7.46 -10.46 4.95
N ARG A 52 -6.50 -11.33 4.57
CA ARG A 52 -6.72 -12.38 3.58
C ARG A 52 -7.39 -13.57 4.21
N GLN A 53 -8.31 -14.19 3.48
CA GLN A 53 -8.89 -15.45 3.92
C GLN A 53 -7.93 -16.59 3.57
N VAL A 54 -7.68 -17.45 4.55
CA VAL A 54 -6.86 -18.65 4.39
C VAL A 54 -7.79 -19.81 4.08
N LYS A 55 -7.59 -20.48 2.95
CA LYS A 55 -8.37 -21.66 2.54
C LYS A 55 -7.44 -22.84 2.28
N ASN A 56 -7.84 -24.00 2.77
CA ASN A 56 -7.19 -25.26 2.47
C ASN A 56 -7.86 -25.87 1.24
N VAL A 57 -7.16 -25.89 0.12
CA VAL A 57 -7.66 -26.46 -1.13
C VAL A 57 -7.03 -27.83 -1.32
N LEU A 58 -7.87 -28.84 -1.57
CA LEU A 58 -7.41 -30.18 -1.90
C LEU A 58 -6.85 -30.17 -3.33
N VAL A 59 -5.56 -30.44 -3.48
CA VAL A 59 -4.84 -30.33 -4.76
C VAL A 59 -4.82 -31.67 -5.51
N ASP A 60 -4.97 -32.77 -4.78
CA ASP A 60 -4.98 -34.12 -5.34
C ASP A 60 -5.95 -35.03 -4.57
N SER A 61 -6.88 -35.64 -5.31
CA SER A 61 -7.90 -36.57 -4.78
C SER A 61 -7.33 -37.96 -4.48
N GLY A 62 -6.18 -38.31 -5.06
CA GLY A 62 -5.52 -39.60 -4.79
C GLY A 62 -4.71 -39.61 -3.48
N SER A 63 -3.99 -38.51 -3.19
CA SER A 63 -3.07 -38.43 -2.04
C SER A 63 -3.54 -37.52 -0.89
N HIS A 64 -4.76 -36.96 -0.96
CA HIS A 64 -5.34 -36.06 0.06
C HIS A 64 -4.39 -34.91 0.47
N LYS A 65 -3.61 -34.38 -0.48
CA LYS A 65 -2.71 -33.25 -0.23
C LYS A 65 -3.48 -31.94 -0.26
N TYR A 66 -3.51 -31.24 0.87
CA TYR A 66 -4.08 -29.91 1.00
C TYR A 66 -2.99 -28.86 0.82
N LYS A 67 -3.29 -27.81 0.06
CA LYS A 67 -2.45 -26.61 -0.07
C LYS A 67 -3.18 -25.43 0.53
N GLU A 68 -2.49 -24.70 1.38
CA GLU A 68 -2.97 -23.43 1.91
C GLU A 68 -2.89 -22.36 0.81
N VAL A 69 -4.04 -21.78 0.47
CA VAL A 69 -4.17 -20.69 -0.51
C VAL A 69 -4.76 -19.50 0.22
N THR A 70 -4.18 -18.32 -0.01
CA THR A 70 -4.70 -17.06 0.54
C THR A 70 -5.46 -16.29 -0.54
N GLU A 71 -6.67 -15.86 -0.23
CA GLU A 71 -7.51 -15.09 -1.14
C GLU A 71 -7.59 -13.62 -0.72
N ILE A 72 -7.57 -12.74 -1.73
CA ILE A 72 -7.76 -11.30 -1.54
C ILE A 72 -9.18 -11.00 -1.07
N ASN A 73 -9.33 -9.98 -0.22
CA ASN A 73 -10.63 -9.54 0.23
C ASN A 73 -11.47 -8.99 -0.95
N ARG A 74 -12.70 -9.46 -1.10
CA ARG A 74 -13.59 -9.04 -2.21
C ARG A 74 -13.86 -7.53 -2.23
N ASN A 75 -14.00 -6.90 -1.07
CA ASN A 75 -14.20 -5.44 -0.99
C ASN A 75 -12.95 -4.69 -1.47
N LEU A 76 -11.76 -5.20 -1.17
CA LEU A 76 -10.50 -4.63 -1.66
C LEU A 76 -10.42 -4.68 -3.19
N THR A 77 -10.86 -5.77 -3.83
CA THR A 77 -10.90 -5.87 -5.29
C THR A 77 -11.78 -4.76 -5.91
N LEU A 78 -12.96 -4.52 -5.34
CA LEU A 78 -13.90 -3.50 -5.82
C LEU A 78 -13.31 -2.08 -5.66
N VAL A 79 -12.63 -1.84 -4.55
CA VAL A 79 -11.90 -0.58 -4.30
C VAL A 79 -10.76 -0.39 -5.31
N ILE A 80 -9.99 -1.44 -5.60
CA ILE A 80 -8.90 -1.39 -6.59
C ILE A 80 -9.45 -1.07 -7.99
N ASP A 81 -10.56 -1.67 -8.39
CA ASP A 81 -11.19 -1.40 -9.68
C ASP A 81 -11.64 0.07 -9.79
N GLU A 82 -12.16 0.64 -8.71
CA GLU A 82 -12.51 2.06 -8.65
C GLU A 82 -11.27 2.96 -8.71
N LEU A 83 -10.20 2.60 -8.00
CA LEU A 83 -8.93 3.33 -8.03
C LEU A 83 -8.30 3.29 -9.43
N ASN A 84 -8.29 2.14 -10.10
CA ASN A 84 -7.75 1.99 -11.46
C ASN A 84 -8.47 2.86 -12.49
N LYS A 85 -9.75 3.16 -12.28
CA LYS A 85 -10.51 4.09 -13.14
C LYS A 85 -10.12 5.55 -12.92
N LEU A 86 -9.64 5.90 -11.72
CA LEU A 86 -9.26 7.26 -11.32
C LEU A 86 -7.79 7.54 -11.61
N THR A 87 -6.93 6.64 -11.16
CA THR A 87 -5.50 6.69 -11.34
C THR A 87 -5.19 5.80 -12.53
N LYS A 88 -4.89 6.39 -13.70
CA LYS A 88 -4.40 5.61 -14.84
C LYS A 88 -3.20 4.82 -14.34
N PRO A 89 -3.23 3.47 -14.32
CA PRO A 89 -2.04 2.73 -14.00
C PRO A 89 -1.07 3.01 -15.15
N GLU A 90 -0.05 3.84 -14.92
CA GLU A 90 1.15 3.77 -15.73
C GLU A 90 1.61 2.32 -15.63
N LYS A 91 1.51 1.59 -16.74
CA LYS A 91 2.18 0.30 -16.87
C LYS A 91 3.67 0.61 -16.76
N LEU A 92 4.17 0.61 -15.53
CA LEU A 92 5.58 0.80 -15.23
C LEU A 92 6.31 -0.30 -16.01
N ALA A 93 7.09 0.10 -17.02
CA ALA A 93 7.94 -0.84 -17.72
C ALA A 93 8.90 -1.47 -16.71
N GLU A 94 9.33 -2.71 -16.89
CA GLU A 94 10.21 -3.42 -15.93
C GLU A 94 11.48 -2.62 -15.54
N VAL A 95 11.94 -1.74 -16.45
CA VAL A 95 13.05 -0.80 -16.22
C VAL A 95 12.73 0.23 -15.12
N ASP A 96 11.51 0.73 -15.07
CA ASP A 96 11.06 1.68 -14.03
C ASP A 96 10.95 1.03 -12.67
N VAL A 97 10.63 -0.27 -12.61
CA VAL A 97 10.52 -1.00 -11.34
C VAL A 97 11.88 -1.08 -10.64
N LYS A 98 12.95 -1.43 -11.36
CA LYS A 98 14.31 -1.49 -10.79
C LYS A 98 14.77 -0.12 -10.28
N GLN A 99 14.56 0.93 -11.07
CA GLN A 99 14.92 2.30 -10.69
C GLN A 99 14.11 2.78 -9.49
N LYS A 100 12.82 2.46 -9.44
CA LYS A 100 11.96 2.77 -8.31
C LYS A 100 12.41 2.05 -7.03
N ILE A 101 12.76 0.77 -7.12
CA ILE A 101 13.30 0.01 -5.97
C ILE A 101 14.60 0.65 -5.46
N LEU A 102 15.51 1.02 -6.36
CA LEU A 102 16.77 1.67 -6.00
C LEU A 102 16.53 3.02 -5.32
N SER A 103 15.59 3.81 -5.84
CA SER A 103 15.19 5.09 -5.26
C SER A 103 14.53 4.92 -3.89
N ASP A 104 13.64 3.94 -3.74
CA ASP A 104 12.97 3.64 -2.48
C ASP A 104 13.99 3.18 -1.40
N LEU A 105 15.01 2.40 -1.79
CA LEU A 105 16.10 1.99 -0.91
C LEU A 105 16.92 3.19 -0.41
N ARG A 106 17.38 4.05 -1.33
CA ARG A 106 18.13 5.27 -0.97
C ARG A 106 17.30 6.22 -0.10
N HIS A 107 16.00 6.32 -0.37
CA HIS A 107 15.11 7.11 0.45
C HIS A 107 14.98 6.55 1.87
N LEU A 108 14.83 5.23 2.00
CA LEU A 108 14.78 4.56 3.30
C LEU A 108 16.06 4.80 4.11
N GLU A 109 17.23 4.65 3.48
CA GLU A 109 18.53 4.92 4.11
C GLU A 109 18.61 6.33 4.66
N LYS A 110 18.17 7.34 3.88
CA LYS A 110 18.12 8.73 4.33
C LYS A 110 17.18 8.93 5.52
N VAL A 111 15.99 8.31 5.48
CA VAL A 111 15.02 8.41 6.58
C VAL A 111 15.56 7.77 7.85
N VAL A 112 16.19 6.60 7.75
CA VAL A 112 16.80 5.91 8.89
C VAL A 112 17.95 6.73 9.47
N SER A 113 18.86 7.23 8.63
CA SER A 113 19.97 8.07 9.07
C SER A 113 19.47 9.33 9.79
N SER A 114 18.47 10.02 9.25
CA SER A 114 17.86 11.17 9.92
C SER A 114 17.26 10.79 11.28
N LYS A 115 16.62 9.62 11.38
CA LYS A 115 16.02 9.15 12.64
C LYS A 115 17.07 8.78 13.67
N ILE A 116 18.19 8.21 13.25
CA ILE A 116 19.34 7.94 14.12
C ILE A 116 19.86 9.25 14.70
N THR A 117 20.11 10.26 13.86
CA THR A 117 20.59 11.57 14.33
C THR A 117 19.62 12.25 15.29
N GLU A 118 18.31 12.16 15.06
CA GLU A 118 17.30 12.65 16.01
C GLU A 118 17.41 11.93 17.37
N ILE A 119 17.53 10.60 17.38
CA ILE A 119 17.64 9.80 18.61
C ILE A 119 18.94 10.10 19.34
N GLU A 120 20.06 10.23 18.62
CA GLU A 120 21.36 10.60 19.20
C GLU A 120 21.30 11.98 19.86
N ALA A 121 20.70 12.97 19.20
CA ALA A 121 20.52 14.31 19.77
C ALA A 121 19.60 14.31 21.00
N ASP A 122 18.57 13.47 21.02
CA ASP A 122 17.69 13.33 22.19
C ASP A 122 18.40 12.62 23.36
N LEU A 123 19.29 11.65 23.08
CA LEU A 123 20.15 11.03 24.10
C LEU A 123 21.12 12.04 24.73
N GLU A 124 21.68 12.97 23.95
CA GLU A 124 22.57 14.02 24.47
C GLU A 124 21.87 14.98 25.43
N LYS A 125 20.58 15.27 25.21
CA LYS A 125 19.78 16.14 26.10
C LYS A 125 19.42 15.50 27.44
N LEU A 126 19.57 14.18 27.56
CA LEU A 126 19.27 13.41 28.77
C LEU A 126 20.50 13.22 29.69
N LYS A 127 21.65 13.76 29.31
CA LYS A 127 22.83 13.90 30.17
C LYS A 127 22.83 15.24 30.91
#